data_AF-A0A7X7KPR7-F1
#
_entry.id   AF-A0A7X7KPR7-F1
#
_cell.length_a   1.000
_cell.length_b   1.000
_cell.length_c   1.000
_cell.angle_alpha   90.00
_cell.angle_beta   90.00
_cell.angle_gamma   90.00
#
_symmetry.space_group_name_H-M   'P 1'
#
loop_
_entity.id
_entity.type
_entity.pdbx_description
1 polymer ?
#
loop_
_entity_poly.entity_id
_entity_poly.type
_entity_poly.pdbx_seq_one_letter_code
_entity_poly.pdbx_strand_id
1 'polypeptide(L)'
;MRTLWVVVGIVVSALALPVRSASVVLASGGQPRASIVLPAEAAEPLRTAAKDLQAYVRMICEVELPIVTDGRTVEGCGLYIGACGPAQPADLPEAGANPETAALRVRDGNVLFAGRWPTPTAFAVYSFLEDTLGVRWLPPAPSGNTSPRAPRVTLPSRSRSG
;
A
#
# COMPACT_ATOMS: atom_id res chain seq x y z
N MET A 1 18.71 -34.97 -59.42
CA MET A 1 18.66 -33.61 -58.83
C MET A 1 17.46 -33.55 -57.91
N ARG A 2 17.65 -33.53 -56.58
CA ARG A 2 16.58 -33.53 -55.55
C ARG A 2 16.77 -32.29 -54.68
N THR A 3 15.89 -31.31 -54.82
CA THR A 3 15.85 -30.10 -54.01
C THR A 3 15.23 -30.41 -52.64
N LEU A 4 16.00 -30.21 -51.56
CA LEU A 4 15.50 -30.23 -50.19
C LEU A 4 14.81 -28.89 -49.88
N TRP A 5 13.58 -28.95 -49.38
CA TRP A 5 12.91 -27.82 -48.75
C TRP A 5 13.27 -27.81 -47.26
N VAL A 6 13.99 -26.78 -46.81
CA VAL A 6 14.20 -26.51 -45.39
C VAL A 6 13.01 -25.66 -44.92
N VAL A 7 12.13 -26.26 -44.12
CA VAL A 7 11.10 -25.53 -43.38
C VAL A 7 11.75 -25.02 -42.10
N VAL A 8 12.00 -23.71 -42.03
CA VAL A 8 12.45 -23.04 -40.80
C VAL A 8 11.22 -22.78 -39.95
N GLY A 9 11.06 -23.55 -38.88
CA GLY A 9 10.04 -23.31 -37.85
C GLY A 9 10.44 -22.13 -36.97
N ILE A 10 9.67 -21.04 -37.03
CA ILE A 10 9.81 -19.92 -36.10
C ILE A 10 9.14 -20.33 -34.78
N VAL A 11 9.96 -20.66 -33.78
CA VAL A 11 9.50 -20.82 -32.40
C VAL A 11 9.44 -19.44 -31.77
N VAL A 12 8.26 -18.81 -31.77
CA VAL A 12 8.00 -17.60 -30.97
C VAL A 12 7.85 -18.03 -29.51
N SER A 13 8.97 -18.12 -28.80
CA SER A 13 8.96 -18.35 -27.35
C SER A 13 8.56 -17.03 -26.68
N ALA A 14 7.27 -16.89 -26.35
CA ALA A 14 6.77 -15.76 -25.60
C ALA A 14 7.42 -15.74 -24.21
N LEU A 15 8.41 -14.86 -24.01
CA LEU A 15 9.04 -14.63 -22.73
C LEU A 15 8.02 -13.93 -21.82
N ALA A 16 7.23 -14.70 -21.08
CA ALA A 16 6.33 -14.17 -20.06
C ALA A 16 7.19 -13.60 -18.93
N LEU A 17 7.46 -12.29 -18.97
CA LEU A 17 8.08 -11.58 -17.86
C LEU A 17 7.18 -11.74 -16.63
N PRO A 18 7.64 -12.36 -15.53
CA PRO A 18 6.84 -12.46 -14.33
C PRO A 18 6.56 -11.05 -13.84
N VAL A 19 5.28 -10.65 -13.85
CA VAL A 19 4.87 -9.40 -13.23
C VAL A 19 5.16 -9.56 -11.73
N ARG A 20 6.22 -8.90 -11.24
CA ARG A 20 6.54 -8.91 -9.81
C ARG A 20 5.49 -8.05 -9.11
N SER A 21 4.43 -8.70 -8.62
CA SER A 21 3.51 -8.06 -7.70
C SER A 21 4.22 -7.91 -6.35
N ALA A 22 4.36 -6.67 -5.88
CA ALA A 22 4.92 -6.42 -4.57
C ALA A 22 3.87 -6.77 -3.51
N SER A 23 4.07 -7.88 -2.79
CA SER A 23 3.21 -8.23 -1.66
C SER A 23 3.73 -7.59 -0.38
N VAL A 24 2.88 -6.87 0.33
CA VAL A 24 3.13 -6.32 1.66
C VAL A 24 2.45 -7.21 2.69
N VAL A 25 3.20 -7.63 3.70
CA VAL A 25 2.69 -8.49 4.79
C VAL A 25 2.57 -7.62 6.03
N LEU A 26 1.34 -7.42 6.51
CA LEU A 26 1.09 -6.61 7.71
C LEU A 26 1.30 -7.43 8.98
N ALA A 27 0.84 -8.68 8.99
CA ALA A 27 0.94 -9.60 10.10
C ALA A 27 1.18 -11.03 9.61
N SER A 28 1.93 -11.82 10.38
CA SER A 28 2.17 -13.23 10.10
C SER A 28 2.44 -13.99 11.39
N GLY A 29 1.84 -15.17 11.55
CA GLY A 29 2.02 -15.99 12.76
C GLY A 29 1.59 -15.28 14.05
N GLY A 30 0.57 -14.42 14.00
CA GLY A 30 0.11 -13.63 15.15
C GLY A 30 1.08 -12.53 15.59
N GLN A 31 2.05 -12.16 14.75
CA GLN A 31 3.04 -11.12 15.04
C GLN A 31 3.02 -10.00 13.98
N PRO A 32 3.32 -8.74 14.37
CA PRO A 32 3.39 -7.63 13.43
C PRO A 32 4.59 -7.84 12.50
N ARG A 33 4.39 -7.58 11.21
CA ARG A 33 5.42 -7.64 10.16
C ARG A 33 5.65 -6.30 9.47
N ALA A 34 4.90 -5.28 9.88
CA ALA A 34 5.04 -3.91 9.43
C ALA A 34 4.94 -2.94 10.62
N SER A 35 5.46 -1.72 10.44
CA SER A 35 5.30 -0.61 11.38
C SER A 35 4.61 0.57 10.69
N ILE A 36 3.76 1.29 11.41
CA ILE A 36 3.19 2.56 10.95
C ILE A 36 4.16 3.67 11.31
N VAL A 37 4.53 4.51 10.35
CA VAL A 37 5.54 5.55 10.56
C VAL A 37 4.95 6.92 10.26
N LEU A 38 5.14 7.85 11.19
CA LEU A 38 4.75 9.25 11.12
C LEU A 38 5.98 10.15 11.27
N PRO A 39 6.00 11.34 10.66
CA PRO A 39 6.99 12.37 10.98
C PRO A 39 6.86 12.84 12.44
N ALA A 40 7.97 13.30 13.03
CA ALA A 40 8.03 13.83 14.40
C ALA A 40 6.93 14.85 14.71
N GLU A 41 6.81 15.85 13.85
CA GLU A 41 5.81 16.91 13.96
C GLU A 41 4.66 16.64 12.97
N ALA A 42 4.06 15.45 13.04
CA ALA A 42 2.91 15.11 12.20
C ALA A 42 1.76 16.11 12.42
N ALA A 43 0.93 16.33 11.40
CA ALA A 43 -0.32 17.06 11.58
C ALA A 43 -1.40 16.13 12.19
N GLU A 44 -2.41 16.72 12.84
CA GLU A 44 -3.46 15.95 13.51
C GLU A 44 -4.21 14.96 12.60
N PRO A 45 -4.57 15.31 11.34
CA PRO A 45 -5.19 14.34 10.43
C PRO A 45 -4.34 13.08 10.21
N LEU A 46 -3.01 13.21 10.18
CA LEU A 46 -2.11 12.06 9.99
C LEU A 46 -2.04 11.19 11.24
N ARG A 47 -2.02 11.82 12.43
CA ARG A 47 -2.06 11.11 13.71
C ARG A 47 -3.34 10.31 13.88
N THR A 48 -4.49 10.90 13.53
CA THR A 48 -5.78 10.22 13.55
C THR A 48 -5.80 9.05 12.58
N ALA A 49 -5.40 9.27 11.33
CA ALA A 49 -5.35 8.21 10.32
C ALA A 49 -4.42 7.05 10.72
N ALA A 50 -3.27 7.33 11.36
CA ALA A 50 -2.38 6.29 11.85
C ALA A 50 -3.00 5.44 12.97
N LYS A 51 -3.70 6.09 13.92
CA LYS A 51 -4.41 5.40 15.01
C LYS A 51 -5.56 4.55 14.45
N ASP A 52 -6.33 5.08 13.52
CA ASP A 52 -7.42 4.34 12.87
C ASP A 52 -6.87 3.13 12.10
N LEU A 53 -5.80 3.33 11.32
CA LEU A 53 -5.12 2.24 10.62
C LEU A 53 -4.68 1.13 11.59
N GLN A 54 -4.04 1.49 12.70
CA GLN A 54 -3.64 0.53 13.73
C GLN A 54 -4.85 -0.21 14.30
N ALA A 55 -5.93 0.50 14.64
CA ALA A 55 -7.13 -0.09 15.21
C ALA A 55 -7.81 -1.09 14.25
N TYR A 56 -7.94 -0.72 12.97
CA TYR A 56 -8.51 -1.62 11.96
C TYR A 56 -7.59 -2.82 11.69
N VAL A 57 -6.27 -2.65 11.64
CA VAL A 57 -5.35 -3.79 11.53
C VAL A 57 -5.46 -4.70 12.74
N ARG A 58 -5.55 -4.17 13.95
CA ARG A 58 -5.76 -4.96 15.17
C ARG A 58 -7.07 -5.75 15.12
N MET A 59 -8.14 -5.15 14.63
CA MET A 59 -9.43 -5.82 14.48
C MET A 59 -9.40 -6.94 13.42
N ILE A 60 -8.75 -6.70 12.29
CA ILE A 60 -8.77 -7.62 11.13
C ILE A 60 -7.72 -8.73 11.26
N CYS A 61 -6.53 -8.37 11.75
CA CYS A 61 -5.36 -9.25 11.82
C CYS A 61 -5.08 -9.77 13.23
N GLU A 62 -5.83 -9.34 14.25
CA GLU A 62 -5.64 -9.70 15.66
C GLU A 62 -4.24 -9.35 16.20
N VAL A 63 -3.58 -8.39 15.57
CA VAL A 63 -2.20 -7.96 15.87
C VAL A 63 -2.13 -6.44 15.90
N GLU A 64 -1.43 -5.88 16.88
CA GLU A 64 -1.16 -4.46 16.96
C GLU A 64 0.15 -4.10 16.24
N LEU A 65 0.07 -3.24 15.22
CA LEU A 65 1.28 -2.71 14.58
C LEU A 65 1.88 -1.60 15.43
N PRO A 66 3.21 -1.52 15.61
CA PRO A 66 3.84 -0.39 16.29
C PRO A 66 3.66 0.90 15.48
N ILE A 67 3.49 2.01 16.19
CA ILE A 67 3.52 3.37 15.62
C ILE A 67 4.85 4.02 15.99
N VAL A 68 5.65 4.39 15.00
CA VAL A 68 6.93 5.08 15.15
C VAL A 68 6.76 6.52 14.68
N THR A 69 7.19 7.50 15.49
CA THR A 69 6.92 8.92 15.27
C THR A 69 8.19 9.74 15.04
N ASP A 70 9.30 9.16 14.60
CA ASP A 70 10.52 9.93 14.31
C ASP A 70 10.68 10.25 12.80
N GLY A 71 9.75 9.75 11.98
CA GLY A 71 9.74 9.86 10.54
C GLY A 71 10.86 9.08 9.85
N ARG A 72 11.65 8.26 10.54
CA ARG A 72 12.81 7.57 9.97
C ARG A 72 12.41 6.25 9.36
N THR A 73 13.29 5.73 8.49
CA THR A 73 13.15 4.38 7.96
C THR A 73 13.24 3.37 9.09
N VAL A 74 12.31 2.40 9.10
CA VAL A 74 12.31 1.27 10.03
C VAL A 74 12.91 0.03 9.38
N GLU A 75 13.36 -0.92 10.21
CA GLU A 75 13.70 -2.25 9.71
C GLU A 75 12.44 -3.00 9.25
N GLY A 76 12.54 -3.67 8.09
CA GLY A 76 11.41 -4.38 7.49
C GLY A 76 10.44 -3.46 6.76
N CYS A 77 9.15 -3.81 6.80
CA CYS A 77 8.10 -3.06 6.09
C CYS A 77 7.63 -1.85 6.90
N GLY A 78 7.66 -0.67 6.31
CA GLY A 78 7.02 0.53 6.86
C GLY A 78 5.78 0.96 6.06
N LEU A 79 4.75 1.38 6.80
CA LEU A 79 3.57 2.08 6.31
C LEU A 79 3.77 3.58 6.63
N TYR A 80 4.38 4.33 5.70
CA TYR A 80 4.82 5.70 5.92
C TYR A 80 3.72 6.69 5.55
N ILE A 81 3.26 7.47 6.53
CA ILE A 81 2.16 8.42 6.36
C ILE A 81 2.74 9.84 6.32
N GLY A 82 2.75 10.43 5.12
CA GLY A 82 3.26 11.78 4.88
C GLY A 82 4.77 11.81 4.62
N ALA A 83 5.41 12.93 4.97
CA ALA A 83 6.81 13.20 4.71
C ALA A 83 7.73 12.43 5.68
N CYS A 84 8.03 11.17 5.36
CA CYS A 84 8.97 10.33 6.11
C CYS A 84 10.23 10.01 5.27
N GLY A 85 11.24 9.44 5.92
CA GLY A 85 12.58 9.16 5.38
C GLY A 85 12.62 8.52 3.99
N PRO A 86 11.84 7.46 3.70
CA PRO A 86 11.88 6.85 2.38
C PRO A 86 11.03 7.57 1.34
N ALA A 87 10.21 8.57 1.70
CA ALA A 87 9.37 9.30 0.75
C ALA A 87 10.23 10.20 -0.16
N GLN A 88 9.93 10.20 -1.45
CA GLN A 88 10.63 10.98 -2.48
C GLN A 88 9.66 11.95 -3.17
N PRO A 89 10.16 13.03 -3.79
CA PRO A 89 9.31 13.93 -4.57
C PRO A 89 8.49 13.24 -5.67
N ALA A 90 9.01 12.14 -6.24
CA ALA A 90 8.33 11.34 -7.25
C ALA A 90 7.14 10.51 -6.69
N ASP A 91 7.02 10.38 -5.37
CA ASP A 91 5.87 9.73 -4.73
C ASP A 91 4.67 10.67 -4.62
N LEU A 92 4.92 11.97 -4.61
CA LEU A 92 3.87 12.97 -4.49
C LEU A 92 3.07 13.06 -5.80
N PRO A 93 1.79 13.41 -5.71
CA PRO A 93 1.03 13.86 -6.86
C PRO A 93 1.73 15.01 -7.60
N GLU A 94 1.49 15.11 -8.90
CA GLU A 94 2.02 16.21 -9.72
C GLU A 94 1.68 17.58 -9.10
N ALA A 95 2.54 18.58 -9.31
CA ALA A 95 2.37 19.88 -8.67
C ALA A 95 1.08 20.60 -9.08
N GLY A 96 0.57 20.35 -10.29
CA GLY A 96 -0.69 20.89 -10.79
C GLY A 96 -1.91 20.00 -10.54
N ALA A 97 -1.76 18.89 -9.82
CA ALA A 97 -2.89 18.03 -9.47
C ALA A 97 -3.85 18.75 -8.51
N ASN A 98 -5.08 18.23 -8.41
CA ASN A 98 -6.04 18.72 -7.43
C ASN A 98 -5.41 18.68 -6.01
N PRO A 99 -5.53 19.75 -5.20
CA PRO A 99 -5.03 19.76 -3.83
C PRO A 99 -5.50 18.60 -2.96
N GLU A 100 -6.67 18.02 -3.25
CA GLU A 100 -7.23 16.86 -2.55
C GLU A 100 -6.68 15.51 -3.04
N THR A 101 -5.77 15.51 -4.01
CA THR A 101 -5.14 14.30 -4.51
C THR A 101 -4.05 13.81 -3.57
N ALA A 102 -4.04 12.50 -3.34
CA ALA A 102 -2.95 11.80 -2.70
C ALA A 102 -2.60 10.52 -3.47
N ALA A 103 -1.42 10.01 -3.17
CA ALA A 103 -0.80 8.87 -3.80
C ALA A 103 -0.62 7.75 -2.78
N LEU A 104 -1.03 6.54 -3.17
CA LEU A 104 -0.58 5.31 -2.54
C LEU A 104 0.52 4.71 -3.42
N ARG A 105 1.69 4.46 -2.84
CA ARG A 105 2.85 3.86 -3.55
C ARG A 105 3.35 2.65 -2.78
N VAL A 106 3.78 1.64 -3.54
CA VAL A 106 4.54 0.52 -2.98
C VAL A 106 5.92 0.54 -3.60
N ARG A 107 6.94 0.71 -2.78
CA ARG A 107 8.33 0.76 -3.22
C ARG A 107 9.23 0.12 -2.16
N ASP A 108 10.17 -0.71 -2.60
CA ASP A 108 11.19 -1.34 -1.75
C ASP A 108 10.60 -2.08 -0.53
N GLY A 109 9.44 -2.71 -0.71
CA GLY A 109 8.73 -3.43 0.36
C GLY A 109 7.99 -2.54 1.35
N ASN A 110 7.90 -1.24 1.09
CA ASN A 110 7.20 -0.25 1.91
C ASN A 110 5.93 0.26 1.23
N VAL A 111 5.00 0.76 2.03
CA VAL A 111 3.82 1.51 1.57
C VAL A 111 4.01 2.97 1.93
N LEU A 112 3.84 3.85 0.95
CA LEU A 112 3.95 5.29 1.12
C LEU A 112 2.59 5.92 0.84
N PHE A 113 2.05 6.62 1.83
CA PHE A 113 0.87 7.48 1.71
C PHE A 113 1.37 8.91 1.53
N ALA A 114 1.38 9.38 0.29
CA ALA A 114 2.03 10.62 -0.09
C ALA A 114 1.00 11.62 -0.63
N GLY A 115 0.78 12.72 0.08
CA GLY A 115 -0.02 13.84 -0.38
C GLY A 115 0.71 15.16 -0.13
N ARG A 116 0.35 16.19 -0.89
CA ARG A 116 0.92 17.54 -0.70
C ARG A 116 0.39 18.22 0.56
N TRP A 117 -0.77 17.78 1.04
CA TRP A 117 -1.43 18.31 2.23
C TRP A 117 -1.79 17.17 3.20
N PRO A 118 -1.92 17.46 4.51
CA PRO A 118 -2.22 16.43 5.50
C PRO A 118 -3.55 15.71 5.29
N THR A 119 -4.62 16.45 4.99
CA THR A 119 -5.97 15.89 4.81
C THR A 119 -6.05 14.84 3.68
N PRO A 120 -5.63 15.13 2.44
CA PRO A 120 -5.66 14.12 1.39
C PRO A 120 -4.70 12.95 1.66
N THR A 121 -3.59 13.19 2.36
CA THR A 121 -2.69 12.11 2.81
C THR A 121 -3.41 11.15 3.76
N ALA A 122 -4.19 11.69 4.72
CA ALA A 122 -5.02 10.87 5.60
C ALA A 122 -6.08 10.09 4.80
N PHE A 123 -6.71 10.71 3.79
CA PHE A 123 -7.64 10.01 2.91
C PHE A 123 -7.01 8.84 2.15
N ALA A 124 -5.75 8.93 1.73
CA ALA A 124 -5.06 7.79 1.14
C ALA A 124 -4.95 6.58 2.09
N VAL A 125 -4.84 6.82 3.41
CA VAL A 125 -4.86 5.76 4.42
C VAL A 125 -6.24 5.10 4.49
N TYR A 126 -7.30 5.90 4.48
CA TYR A 126 -8.67 5.38 4.48
C TYR A 126 -9.01 4.63 3.17
N SER A 127 -8.54 5.11 2.01
CA SER A 127 -8.65 4.37 0.75
C SER A 127 -7.93 3.03 0.81
N PHE A 128 -6.76 2.96 1.46
CA PHE A 128 -6.09 1.68 1.68
C PHE A 128 -6.90 0.73 2.58
N LEU A 129 -7.44 1.23 3.69
CA LEU A 129 -8.32 0.44 4.55
C LEU A 129 -9.52 -0.13 3.76
N GLU A 130 -10.15 0.69 2.94
CA GLU A 130 -11.33 0.29 2.17
C GLU A 130 -11.02 -0.64 1.00
N ASP A 131 -10.10 -0.24 0.14
CA ASP A 131 -9.79 -0.96 -1.10
C ASP A 131 -8.98 -2.21 -0.85
N THR A 132 -8.15 -2.20 0.20
CA THR A 132 -7.13 -3.23 0.41
C THR A 132 -7.45 -4.15 1.57
N LEU A 133 -7.93 -3.60 2.70
CA LEU A 133 -8.37 -4.41 3.84
C LEU A 133 -9.88 -4.69 3.83
N GLY A 134 -10.61 -4.17 2.85
CA GLY A 134 -12.04 -4.41 2.70
C GLY A 134 -12.90 -3.75 3.78
N VAL A 135 -12.39 -2.73 4.47
CA VAL A 135 -13.17 -1.94 5.43
C VAL A 135 -14.33 -1.28 4.67
N ARG A 136 -15.51 -1.25 5.28
CA ARG A 136 -16.69 -0.59 4.73
C ARG A 136 -17.21 0.42 5.74
N TRP A 137 -17.39 1.65 5.30
CA TRP A 137 -17.85 2.78 6.13
C TRP A 137 -19.38 2.83 6.27
N LEU A 138 -20.11 2.00 5.51
CA LEU A 138 -21.56 1.84 5.62
C LEU A 138 -21.92 0.92 6.80
N PRO A 139 -23.06 1.17 7.48
CA PRO A 139 -23.55 0.26 8.50
C PRO A 139 -23.79 -1.14 7.91
N PRO A 140 -23.63 -2.20 8.72
CA PRO A 140 -23.95 -3.57 8.30
C PRO A 140 -25.30 -3.63 7.62
N ALA A 141 -25.39 -4.29 6.47
CA ALA A 141 -26.63 -5.00 6.17
C ALA A 141 -26.89 -6.00 7.32
N PRO A 142 -28.15 -6.35 7.64
CA PRO A 142 -28.48 -7.24 8.76
C PRO A 142 -27.75 -8.61 8.73
N SER A 143 -27.19 -9.01 7.58
CA SER A 143 -26.10 -9.99 7.48
C SER A 143 -24.75 -9.30 7.73
N GLY A 144 -24.21 -9.42 8.95
CA GLY A 144 -23.12 -8.60 9.49
C GLY A 144 -21.88 -8.36 8.61
N ASN A 145 -21.19 -7.24 8.89
CA ASN A 145 -19.94 -6.84 8.25
C ASN A 145 -18.93 -8.00 8.28
N THR A 146 -18.79 -8.66 7.13
CA THR A 146 -17.69 -9.59 6.93
C THR A 146 -16.53 -8.78 6.36
N SER A 147 -15.75 -8.13 7.23
CA SER A 147 -14.44 -7.61 6.81
C SER A 147 -13.58 -8.82 6.41
N PRO A 148 -13.01 -8.85 5.20
CA PRO A 148 -12.20 -9.98 4.78
C PRO A 148 -10.95 -10.09 5.66
N ARG A 149 -10.79 -11.25 6.30
CA ARG A 149 -9.61 -11.58 7.10
C ARG A 149 -8.42 -11.83 6.15
N ALA A 150 -7.70 -10.78 5.78
CA ALA A 150 -6.60 -10.86 4.81
C ALA A 150 -5.25 -10.45 5.45
N PRO A 151 -4.46 -11.40 6.00
CA PRO A 151 -3.14 -11.11 6.58
C PRO A 151 -2.06 -10.78 5.53
N ARG A 152 -2.37 -10.91 4.24
CA ARG A 152 -1.46 -10.65 3.12
C ARG A 152 -2.11 -9.69 2.14
N VAL A 153 -1.48 -8.54 1.96
CA VAL A 153 -1.90 -7.53 1.01
C VAL A 153 -1.01 -7.62 -0.22
N THR A 154 -1.59 -7.91 -1.37
CA THR A 154 -0.86 -7.87 -2.64
C THR A 154 -1.27 -6.62 -3.39
N LEU A 155 -0.40 -5.60 -3.41
CA LEU A 155 -0.66 -4.39 -4.17
C LEU A 155 -0.03 -4.55 -5.56
N PRO A 156 -0.78 -4.22 -6.63
CA PRO A 156 -0.16 -4.13 -7.96
C PRO A 156 0.89 -3.02 -7.93
N SER A 157 1.98 -3.17 -8.68
CA SER A 157 3.05 -2.17 -8.80
C SER A 157 2.61 -0.83 -9.41
N ARG A 158 1.32 -0.65 -9.70
CA ARG A 158 0.77 0.58 -10.27
C ARG A 158 0.51 1.61 -9.17
N SER A 159 1.20 2.75 -9.31
CA SER A 159 0.85 4.02 -8.67
C SER A 159 -0.65 4.33 -8.86
N ARG A 160 -1.38 4.55 -7.77
CA ARG A 160 -2.77 5.04 -7.81
C ARG A 160 -2.80 6.49 -7.35
N SER A 161 -3.47 7.35 -8.11
CA SER A 161 -3.84 8.72 -7.73
C SER A 161 -5.36 8.78 -7.62
N GLY A 162 -5.86 9.18 -6.45
CA GLY A 162 -7.27 9.48 -6.21
C GLY A 162 -7.54 10.97 -6.37
#